data_AF-A0A819M745-F1
#
_entry.id   AF-A0A819M745-F1
#
_cell.length_a   1.000
_cell.length_b   1.000
_cell.length_c   1.000
_cell.angle_alpha   90.00
_cell.angle_beta   90.00
_cell.angle_gamma   90.00
#
_symmetry.space_group_name_H-M   'P 1'
#
loop_
_entity.id
_entity.type
_entity.pdbx_description
1 polymer ?
#
loop_
_entity_poly.entity_id
_entity_poly.type
_entity_poly.pdbx_seq_one_letter_code
_entity_poly.pdbx_strand_id
1 'polypeptide(L)'
;MKSIIIDNDKRKAYGQLMMMKNFRPRSFSICPLDLSDDHDRATITKQKSTKGLIIARFGLNPKITIDLANLHLHSDLSPNSSEKRCQALENLFKKMKTYNYMLIGDFNFGDNHLKEQNILATYENEVHDLWKDIYHLDQNPGFTFDPSTNICARITSNSKTSRRLDRYLLHTLDNLSYSIEHLSMIGIETIPI
;
A
#
# COMPACT_ATOMS: atom_id res chain seq x y z
N MET A 1 -3.28 -0.32 23.78
CA MET A 1 -3.85 -0.56 22.43
C MET A 1 -5.37 -0.49 22.55
N LYS A 2 -6.11 0.19 21.67
CA LYS A 2 -7.59 0.17 21.68
C LYS A 2 -8.04 -0.48 20.36
N SER A 3 -8.47 -1.74 20.43
CA SER A 3 -9.11 -2.42 19.31
C SER A 3 -10.60 -2.10 19.32
N ILE A 4 -11.18 -1.85 18.14
CA ILE A 4 -12.62 -1.82 17.96
C ILE A 4 -12.96 -3.11 17.22
N ILE A 5 -13.66 -4.00 17.91
CA ILE A 5 -14.13 -5.27 17.34
C ILE A 5 -15.49 -4.98 16.72
N ILE A 6 -15.61 -5.12 15.40
CA ILE A 6 -16.90 -5.07 14.72
C ILE A 6 -17.38 -6.51 14.64
N ASP A 7 -18.23 -6.89 15.59
CA ASP A 7 -18.84 -8.21 15.66
C ASP A 7 -20.09 -8.21 14.77
N ASN A 8 -20.17 -9.15 13.83
CA ASN A 8 -21.35 -9.32 12.98
C ASN A 8 -21.76 -10.80 13.06
N ASP A 9 -22.52 -11.10 14.11
CA ASP A 9 -23.14 -12.41 14.38
C ASP A 9 -24.11 -12.75 13.23
N LYS A 10 -24.18 -13.93 12.59
CA LYS A 10 -23.76 -15.30 12.88
C LYS A 10 -23.28 -15.93 11.56
N ARG A 11 -22.10 -16.56 11.56
CA ARG A 11 -21.50 -17.42 10.49
C ARG A 11 -20.62 -16.77 9.40
N LYS A 12 -20.20 -15.51 9.46
CA LYS A 12 -19.44 -14.87 8.37
C LYS A 12 -18.35 -13.92 8.89
N ALA A 13 -17.11 -14.12 8.43
CA ALA A 13 -15.90 -13.28 8.53
C ALA A 13 -15.81 -12.28 9.70
N TYR A 14 -14.84 -12.49 10.60
CA TYR A 14 -14.51 -11.55 11.67
C TYR A 14 -13.57 -10.47 11.14
N GLY A 15 -14.01 -9.20 11.11
CA GLY A 15 -13.16 -8.05 10.83
C GLY A 15 -12.80 -7.31 12.12
N GLN A 16 -11.53 -7.34 12.53
CA GLN A 16 -11.03 -6.52 13.63
C GLN A 16 -10.27 -5.32 13.04
N LEU A 17 -10.78 -4.11 13.26
CA LEU A 17 -10.06 -2.89 12.92
C LEU A 17 -9.09 -2.58 14.06
N MET A 18 -7.79 -2.76 13.83
CA MET A 18 -6.78 -2.48 14.84
C MET A 18 -6.20 -1.08 14.62
N MET A 19 -6.61 -0.13 15.45
CA MET A 19 -6.08 1.24 15.43
C MET A 19 -4.93 1.36 16.43
N MET A 20 -3.72 1.57 15.93
CA MET A 20 -2.53 1.74 16.78
C MET A 20 -2.50 3.18 17.37
N LYS A 21 -2.10 3.36 18.65
CA LYS A 21 -1.95 4.69 19.27
C LYS A 21 -0.63 5.35 18.78
N ASN A 22 -0.60 6.69 18.74
CA ASN A 22 0.21 7.58 17.86
C ASN A 22 -0.36 7.73 16.45
N PHE A 23 -1.62 7.35 16.28
CA PHE A 23 -2.34 7.36 15.02
C PHE A 23 -3.78 7.77 15.25
N ARG A 24 -4.24 8.84 14.58
CA ARG A 24 -5.63 9.30 14.65
C ARG A 24 -6.30 9.04 13.30
N PRO A 25 -7.37 8.24 13.22
CA PRO A 25 -8.10 8.03 11.98
C PRO A 25 -9.11 9.15 11.79
N ARG A 26 -9.11 9.76 10.62
CA ARG A 26 -10.27 10.48 10.09
C ARG A 26 -10.58 9.92 8.70
N SER A 27 -11.80 9.43 8.55
CA SER A 27 -12.52 9.06 7.31
C SER A 27 -12.15 7.75 6.59
N PHE A 28 -13.21 7.05 6.16
CA PHE A 28 -13.28 6.36 4.87
C PHE A 28 -12.84 7.36 3.77
N SER A 29 -11.82 6.99 2.99
CA SER A 29 -11.09 7.78 1.97
C SER A 29 -11.14 9.31 2.06
N ILE A 30 -10.03 9.94 2.47
CA ILE A 30 -9.42 11.17 1.90
C ILE A 30 -8.04 11.38 2.56
N CYS A 31 -6.99 11.52 1.74
CA CYS A 31 -5.65 12.01 2.09
C CYS A 31 -5.77 13.44 2.68
N PRO A 32 -5.09 13.85 3.78
CA PRO A 32 -3.62 13.92 3.80
C PRO A 32 -2.96 13.64 5.16
N LEU A 33 -1.64 13.58 5.08
CA LEU A 33 -0.74 12.93 6.00
C LEU A 33 0.68 13.60 5.96
N ASP A 34 1.52 13.44 7.00
CA ASP A 34 2.84 14.05 7.40
C ASP A 34 3.47 13.47 8.72
N LEU A 35 4.51 12.65 8.64
CA LEU A 35 5.25 12.15 9.82
C LEU A 35 6.52 12.98 10.04
N SER A 36 6.48 14.02 10.88
CA SER A 36 7.70 14.73 11.31
C SER A 36 7.74 14.96 12.83
N ASP A 37 8.76 14.43 13.48
CA ASP A 37 9.28 14.95 14.75
C ASP A 37 10.36 15.98 14.42
N ASP A 38 10.08 17.26 14.66
CA ASP A 38 11.10 18.28 14.86
C ASP A 38 10.92 18.82 16.28
N HIS A 39 11.86 18.47 17.16
CA HIS A 39 12.10 19.20 18.39
C HIS A 39 12.95 20.44 18.07
N ASP A 40 12.51 21.57 18.62
CA ASP A 40 13.19 22.87 18.70
C ASP A 40 13.08 23.82 17.50
N ARG A 41 11.97 24.58 17.46
CA ARG A 41 11.96 26.01 17.88
C ARG A 41 10.55 26.58 17.79
N ALA A 42 10.15 27.25 18.87
CA ALA A 42 8.85 27.89 19.01
C ALA A 42 8.64 28.97 17.95
N THR A 43 7.73 28.73 17.01
CA THR A 43 7.05 29.77 16.24
C THR A 43 5.74 29.19 15.72
N ILE A 44 4.66 29.94 15.89
CA ILE A 44 3.28 29.56 15.59
C ILE A 44 3.19 28.95 14.19
N THR A 45 3.09 27.62 14.08
CA THR A 45 3.16 26.89 12.80
C THR A 45 1.88 26.07 12.61
N LYS A 46 1.25 26.25 11.44
CA LYS A 46 0.12 25.43 10.96
C LYS A 46 0.47 23.96 11.12
N GLN A 47 -0.29 23.27 11.96
CA GLN A 47 -0.14 21.85 12.24
C GLN A 47 -0.23 21.05 10.92
N LYS A 48 0.88 20.43 10.51
CA LYS A 48 1.01 19.60 9.31
C LYS A 48 0.45 18.20 9.62
N SER A 49 -0.58 17.77 8.87
CA SER A 49 -1.42 16.56 9.10
C SER A 49 -0.64 15.26 8.94
N THR A 50 -0.74 14.16 9.73
CA THR A 50 0.23 13.01 9.73
C THR A 50 -0.03 11.70 8.90
N LYS A 51 1.06 11.05 8.39
CA LYS A 51 1.30 9.74 7.63
C LYS A 51 0.39 8.50 7.86
N GLY A 52 -0.93 8.57 8.06
CA GLY A 52 -1.97 7.50 7.89
C GLY A 52 -1.67 6.06 7.35
N LEU A 53 -1.51 5.00 8.15
CA LEU A 53 -1.58 3.57 7.84
C LEU A 53 -2.74 2.94 8.60
N ILE A 54 -3.64 2.28 7.87
CA ILE A 54 -4.76 1.52 8.43
C ILE A 54 -4.49 0.04 8.19
N ILE A 55 -4.56 -0.76 9.26
CA ILE A 55 -4.48 -2.21 9.19
C ILE A 55 -5.79 -2.79 9.70
N ALA A 56 -6.46 -3.57 8.85
CA ALA A 56 -7.66 -4.31 9.18
C ALA A 56 -7.37 -5.81 9.17
N ARG A 57 -7.64 -6.49 10.28
CA ARG A 57 -7.45 -7.92 10.43
C ARG A 57 -8.73 -8.65 10.08
N PHE A 58 -8.65 -9.64 9.20
CA PHE A 58 -9.78 -10.46 8.79
C PHE A 58 -9.54 -11.91 9.16
N GLY A 59 -10.51 -12.55 9.80
CA GLY A 59 -10.56 -14.00 9.92
C GLY A 59 -11.06 -14.63 8.63
N LEU A 60 -10.19 -15.35 7.93
CA LEU A 60 -10.56 -16.15 6.75
C LEU A 60 -11.32 -17.41 7.19
N ASN A 61 -10.90 -18.01 8.30
CA ASN A 61 -11.58 -19.08 9.01
C ASN A 61 -11.17 -19.05 10.51
N PRO A 62 -11.69 -19.94 11.38
CA PRO A 62 -11.38 -19.89 12.82
C PRO A 62 -9.90 -20.01 13.21
N LYS A 63 -9.03 -20.48 12.32
CA LYS A 63 -7.58 -20.67 12.57
C LYS A 63 -6.70 -19.73 11.76
N ILE A 64 -7.23 -19.11 10.71
CA ILE A 64 -6.46 -18.32 9.76
C ILE A 64 -6.98 -16.90 9.72
N THR A 65 -6.09 -15.95 10.00
CA THR A 65 -6.32 -14.52 9.84
C THR A 65 -5.38 -13.93 8.81
N ILE A 66 -5.78 -12.83 8.18
CA ILE A 66 -4.96 -12.00 7.30
C ILE A 66 -5.09 -10.52 7.67
N ASP A 67 -3.99 -9.80 7.70
CA ASP A 67 -3.94 -8.36 7.93
C ASP A 67 -3.88 -7.62 6.60
N LEU A 68 -4.87 -6.79 6.30
CA LEU A 68 -4.88 -5.94 5.11
C LEU A 68 -4.44 -4.54 5.50
N ALA A 69 -3.37 -4.05 4.88
CA ALA A 69 -2.86 -2.72 5.06
C ALA A 69 -2.99 -1.92 3.76
N ASN A 70 -3.75 -0.82 3.80
CA ASN A 70 -3.83 0.10 2.67
C ASN A 70 -2.71 1.15 2.76
N LEU A 71 -1.94 1.30 1.68
CA LEU A 71 -0.76 2.14 1.60
C LEU A 71 -0.97 3.32 0.64
N HIS A 72 -0.41 4.47 1.04
CA HIS A 72 -0.15 5.59 0.14
C HIS A 72 1.20 6.20 0.54
N LEU A 73 2.28 5.67 -0.05
CA LEU A 73 3.65 6.03 0.33
C LEU A 73 4.02 7.46 -0.11
N HIS A 74 5.25 7.90 0.16
CA HIS A 74 5.66 9.25 -0.19
C HIS A 74 5.75 9.43 -1.72
N SER A 75 5.08 10.45 -2.25
CA SER A 75 5.21 10.84 -3.65
C SER A 75 6.59 11.40 -3.95
N ASP A 76 7.03 11.36 -5.22
CA ASP A 76 8.32 11.90 -5.64
C ASP A 76 8.49 13.41 -5.39
N LEU A 77 7.40 14.14 -5.21
CA LEU A 77 7.42 15.58 -4.87
C LEU A 77 8.00 15.88 -3.47
N SER A 78 8.11 14.87 -2.61
CA SER A 78 8.66 15.03 -1.26
C SER A 78 10.19 14.91 -1.26
N PRO A 79 10.93 15.73 -0.48
CA PRO A 79 12.36 15.53 -0.28
C PRO A 79 12.66 14.16 0.32
N ASN A 80 13.71 13.50 -0.22
CA ASN A 80 14.16 12.16 0.16
C ASN A 80 13.01 11.12 0.12
N SER A 81 12.10 11.27 -0.85
CA SER A 81 10.92 10.42 -1.00
C SER A 81 11.31 8.95 -1.13
N SER A 82 12.32 8.64 -1.95
CA SER A 82 12.79 7.27 -2.15
C SER A 82 13.28 6.62 -0.85
N GLU A 83 14.13 7.30 -0.08
CA GLU A 83 14.63 6.80 1.21
C GLU A 83 13.47 6.57 2.20
N LYS A 84 12.52 7.50 2.26
CA LYS A 84 11.33 7.37 3.12
C LYS A 84 10.46 6.18 2.71
N ARG A 85 10.32 5.90 1.41
CA ARG A 85 9.59 4.72 0.91
C ARG A 85 10.31 3.43 1.29
N CYS A 86 11.61 3.33 1.05
CA CYS A 86 12.41 2.16 1.44
C CYS A 86 12.31 1.89 2.94
N GLN A 87 12.49 2.92 3.77
CA GLN A 87 12.39 2.79 5.22
C GLN A 87 10.98 2.36 5.66
N ALA A 88 9.92 2.88 5.03
CA ALA A 88 8.55 2.49 5.33
C ALA A 88 8.30 1.02 4.99
N LEU A 89 8.73 0.57 3.80
CA LEU A 89 8.60 -0.82 3.35
C LEU A 89 9.34 -1.79 4.27
N GLU A 90 10.62 -1.53 4.56
CA GLU A 90 11.39 -2.38 5.47
C GLU A 90 10.74 -2.49 6.84
N ASN A 91 10.26 -1.37 7.38
CA ASN A 91 9.59 -1.36 8.67
C ASN A 91 8.29 -2.18 8.65
N LEU A 92 7.52 -2.11 7.56
CA LEU A 92 6.29 -2.90 7.39
C LEU A 92 6.62 -4.39 7.31
N PHE A 93 7.53 -4.79 6.42
CA PHE A 93 7.93 -6.19 6.26
C PHE A 93 8.45 -6.78 7.57
N LYS A 94 9.37 -6.08 8.25
CA LYS A 94 9.92 -6.54 9.54
C LYS A 94 8.86 -6.68 10.63
N LYS A 95 7.88 -5.76 10.69
CA LYS A 95 6.86 -5.75 11.76
C LYS A 95 5.71 -6.72 11.50
N MET A 96 5.38 -6.98 10.23
CA MET A 96 4.21 -7.76 9.86
C MET A 96 4.51 -9.23 9.56
N LYS A 97 5.78 -9.63 9.39
CA LYS A 97 6.23 -10.99 9.02
C LYS A 97 5.72 -12.15 9.90
N THR A 98 5.15 -11.88 11.07
CA THR A 98 4.62 -12.92 11.96
C THR A 98 3.14 -13.24 11.71
N TYR A 99 2.52 -12.59 10.73
CA TYR A 99 1.10 -12.74 10.38
C TYR A 99 0.98 -12.90 8.88
N ASN A 100 -0.07 -13.58 8.38
CA ASN A 100 -0.43 -13.40 6.99
C ASN A 100 -0.84 -11.94 6.79
N TYR A 101 -0.34 -11.27 5.74
CA TYR A 101 -0.73 -9.90 5.46
C TYR A 101 -0.73 -9.60 3.97
N MET A 102 -1.54 -8.60 3.59
CA MET A 102 -1.52 -8.01 2.27
C MET A 102 -1.31 -6.51 2.38
N LEU A 103 -0.34 -5.98 1.65
CA LEU A 103 -0.15 -4.55 1.45
C LEU A 103 -0.77 -4.18 0.11
N ILE A 104 -1.67 -3.20 0.10
CA ILE A 104 -2.43 -2.81 -1.09
C ILE A 104 -2.41 -1.29 -1.21
N GLY A 105 -2.33 -0.74 -2.41
CA GLY A 105 -2.54 0.68 -2.66
C GLY A 105 -1.39 1.32 -3.42
N ASP A 106 -1.22 2.64 -3.25
CA ASP A 106 -0.27 3.45 -4.02
C ASP A 106 1.11 3.49 -3.35
N PHE A 107 2.05 2.76 -3.94
CA PHE A 107 3.43 2.69 -3.46
C PHE A 107 4.26 3.89 -3.93
N ASN A 108 3.75 4.71 -4.86
CA ASN A 108 4.41 5.88 -5.41
C ASN A 108 5.80 5.62 -6.03
N PHE A 109 6.07 4.38 -6.45
CA PHE A 109 7.24 4.04 -7.26
C PHE A 109 6.88 3.00 -8.33
N GLY A 110 7.49 3.15 -9.50
CA GLY A 110 7.37 2.20 -10.61
C GLY A 110 8.49 1.16 -10.62
N ASP A 111 8.42 0.22 -11.57
CA ASP A 111 9.39 -0.88 -11.68
C ASP A 111 10.82 -0.43 -12.04
N ASN A 112 11.01 0.81 -12.53
CA ASN A 112 12.34 1.37 -12.80
C ASN A 112 12.99 2.05 -11.58
N HIS A 113 12.36 2.06 -10.40
CA HIS A 113 12.89 2.68 -9.20
C HIS A 113 13.77 1.70 -8.42
N LEU A 114 15.07 1.68 -8.75
CA LEU A 114 16.00 0.65 -8.29
C LEU A 114 16.08 0.48 -6.77
N LYS A 115 16.05 1.57 -5.98
CA LYS A 115 16.17 1.48 -4.52
C LYS A 115 14.99 0.71 -3.91
N GLU A 116 13.78 1.05 -4.30
CA GLU A 116 12.55 0.41 -3.83
C GLU A 116 12.42 -1.01 -4.38
N GLN A 117 12.80 -1.25 -5.64
CA GLN A 117 12.84 -2.60 -6.20
C GLN A 117 13.85 -3.50 -5.48
N ASN A 118 15.01 -2.97 -5.07
CA ASN A 118 15.97 -3.74 -4.28
C ASN A 118 15.40 -4.14 -2.90
N ILE A 119 14.58 -3.27 -2.28
CA ILE A 119 13.85 -3.65 -1.07
C ILE A 119 12.86 -4.77 -1.38
N LEU A 120 12.07 -4.70 -2.45
CA LEU A 120 11.15 -5.78 -2.81
C LEU A 120 11.90 -7.10 -3.09
N ALA A 121 13.00 -7.06 -3.84
CA ALA A 121 13.83 -8.22 -4.14
C ALA A 121 14.42 -8.87 -2.87
N THR A 122 14.79 -8.07 -1.87
CA THR A 122 15.30 -8.59 -0.58
C THR A 122 14.28 -9.50 0.13
N TYR A 123 12.99 -9.27 -0.08
CA TYR A 123 11.91 -10.04 0.57
C TYR A 123 11.13 -10.92 -0.43
N GLU A 124 11.64 -11.15 -1.64
CA GLU A 124 10.87 -11.80 -2.73
C GLU A 124 10.42 -13.24 -2.42
N ASN A 125 11.18 -13.96 -1.58
CA ASN A 125 10.84 -15.31 -1.14
C ASN A 125 9.75 -15.36 -0.06
N GLU A 126 9.42 -14.22 0.54
CA GLU A 126 8.45 -14.11 1.63
C GLU A 126 7.24 -13.24 1.24
N VAL A 127 7.46 -12.25 0.36
CA VAL A 127 6.49 -11.22 -0.01
C VAL A 127 6.36 -11.19 -1.51
N HIS A 128 5.20 -11.60 -1.99
CA HIS A 128 4.91 -11.82 -3.40
C HIS A 128 4.21 -10.61 -4.00
N ASP A 129 4.69 -10.10 -5.14
CA ASP A 129 4.00 -9.08 -5.94
C ASP A 129 2.98 -9.77 -6.85
N LEU A 130 1.71 -9.77 -6.44
CA LEU A 130 0.66 -10.58 -7.06
C LEU A 130 0.46 -10.28 -8.55
N TRP A 131 0.79 -9.07 -9.01
CA TRP A 131 0.74 -8.77 -10.44
C TRP A 131 1.83 -9.52 -11.21
N LYS A 132 3.06 -9.56 -10.67
CA LYS A 132 4.19 -10.27 -11.27
C LYS A 132 4.02 -11.79 -11.21
N ASP A 133 3.28 -12.30 -10.22
CA ASP A 133 2.95 -13.73 -10.12
C ASP A 133 2.08 -14.22 -11.28
N ILE A 134 1.24 -13.35 -11.86
CA ILE A 134 0.25 -13.72 -12.89
C ILE A 134 0.73 -13.30 -14.28
N TYR A 135 1.41 -12.16 -14.38
CA TYR A 135 1.64 -11.48 -15.65
C TYR A 135 3.12 -11.26 -15.94
N HIS A 136 3.52 -11.55 -17.18
CA HIS A 136 4.79 -11.08 -17.73
C HIS A 136 4.71 -9.58 -18.01
N LEU A 137 5.59 -8.79 -17.37
CA LEU A 137 5.52 -7.32 -17.41
C LEU A 137 5.75 -6.73 -18.81
N ASP A 138 6.45 -7.43 -19.70
CA ASP A 138 6.68 -6.97 -21.08
C ASP A 138 5.38 -6.95 -21.91
N GLN A 139 4.42 -7.81 -21.57
CA GLN A 139 3.11 -7.89 -22.22
C GLN A 139 2.04 -7.15 -21.43
N ASN A 140 2.12 -7.23 -20.11
CA ASN A 140 1.14 -6.70 -19.19
C ASN A 140 1.86 -5.88 -18.10
N PRO A 141 2.32 -4.67 -18.43
CA PRO A 141 3.15 -3.87 -17.52
C PRO A 141 2.40 -3.39 -16.28
N GLY A 142 1.06 -3.47 -16.28
CA GLY A 142 0.23 -3.11 -15.14
C GLY A 142 0.30 -1.63 -14.77
N PHE A 143 0.47 -0.73 -15.75
CA PHE A 143 0.55 0.69 -15.48
C PHE A 143 -0.75 1.23 -14.90
N THR A 144 -0.74 1.54 -13.61
CA THR A 144 -1.86 2.20 -12.92
C THR A 144 -1.81 3.72 -13.05
N PHE A 145 -0.64 4.25 -13.43
CA PHE A 145 -0.45 5.65 -13.81
C PHE A 145 0.13 5.71 -15.22
N ASP A 146 -0.70 5.98 -16.22
CA ASP A 146 -0.28 6.03 -17.63
C ASP A 146 -0.66 7.36 -18.31
N PRO A 147 0.29 8.31 -18.40
CA PRO A 147 0.09 9.59 -19.09
C PRO A 147 -0.26 9.48 -20.58
N SER A 148 -0.02 8.33 -21.23
CA SER A 148 -0.30 8.14 -22.66
C SER A 148 -1.78 7.90 -22.93
N THR A 149 -2.48 7.22 -22.00
CA THR A 149 -3.88 6.82 -22.12
C THR A 149 -4.80 7.58 -21.17
N ASN A 150 -4.31 8.04 -20.02
CA ASN A 150 -5.11 8.73 -19.01
C ASN A 150 -4.84 10.25 -19.02
N ILE A 151 -5.89 11.05 -19.29
CA ILE A 151 -5.82 12.51 -19.39
C ILE A 151 -5.38 13.15 -18.07
N CYS A 152 -5.92 12.68 -16.94
CA CYS A 152 -5.57 13.18 -15.61
C CYS A 152 -4.09 12.91 -15.30
N ALA A 153 -3.60 11.71 -15.61
CA ALA A 153 -2.18 11.38 -15.48
C ALA A 153 -1.33 12.23 -16.42
N ARG A 154 -1.80 12.51 -17.64
CA ARG A 154 -1.09 13.37 -18.61
C ARG A 154 -0.92 14.80 -18.12
N ILE A 155 -1.95 15.36 -17.48
CA ILE A 155 -1.94 16.73 -16.96
C ILE A 155 -1.09 16.83 -15.68
N THR A 156 -1.17 15.82 -14.81
CA THR A 156 -0.50 15.84 -13.49
C THR A 156 0.93 15.29 -13.51
N SER A 157 1.36 14.65 -14.60
CA SER A 157 2.70 14.07 -14.72
C SER A 157 3.76 15.11 -15.11
N ASN A 158 4.86 15.13 -14.36
CA ASN A 158 6.04 15.92 -14.71
C ASN A 158 6.93 15.26 -15.78
N SER A 159 6.94 13.92 -15.85
CA SER A 159 7.89 13.16 -16.69
C SER A 159 7.25 12.46 -17.88
N LYS A 160 5.91 12.48 -17.98
CA LYS A 160 5.10 11.72 -18.96
C LYS A 160 5.38 10.20 -18.97
N THR A 161 6.05 9.67 -17.96
CA THR A 161 6.42 8.26 -17.89
C THR A 161 5.29 7.44 -17.27
N SER A 162 4.90 6.35 -17.94
CA SER A 162 3.96 5.37 -17.41
C SER A 162 4.60 4.54 -16.31
N ARG A 163 3.85 4.29 -15.23
CA ARG A 163 4.35 3.64 -14.02
C ARG A 163 3.27 2.78 -13.39
N ARG A 164 3.69 1.63 -12.86
CA ARG A 164 2.89 0.80 -11.97
C ARG A 164 3.13 1.25 -10.53
N LEU A 165 2.32 2.22 -10.10
CA LEU A 165 2.40 2.82 -8.77
C LEU A 165 1.63 2.00 -7.74
N ASP A 166 0.51 1.42 -8.15
CA ASP A 166 -0.34 0.62 -7.28
C ASP A 166 0.08 -0.85 -7.32
N ARG A 167 0.13 -1.48 -6.14
CA ARG A 167 0.58 -2.87 -5.98
C ARG A 167 -0.27 -3.61 -4.97
N TYR A 168 -0.28 -4.93 -5.14
CA TYR A 168 -0.78 -5.90 -4.17
C TYR A 168 0.40 -6.79 -3.79
N LEU A 169 0.89 -6.64 -2.55
CA LEU A 169 1.94 -7.48 -2.02
C LEU A 169 1.35 -8.42 -0.97
N LEU A 170 1.59 -9.72 -1.09
CA LEU A 170 1.07 -10.74 -0.18
C LEU A 170 2.20 -11.46 0.52
N HIS A 171 2.06 -11.63 1.82
CA HIS A 171 2.88 -12.51 2.62
C HIS A 171 1.99 -13.53 3.32
N THR A 172 2.36 -14.80 3.22
CA THR A 172 1.66 -15.90 3.87
C THR A 172 2.64 -16.71 4.70
N LEU A 173 2.19 -17.17 5.86
CA LEU A 173 2.86 -18.18 6.68
C LEU A 173 2.55 -19.57 6.11
N ASP A 174 3.29 -20.59 6.55
CA ASP A 174 3.12 -21.99 6.12
C ASP A 174 1.70 -22.56 6.34
N ASN A 175 0.89 -21.90 7.16
CA ASN A 175 -0.48 -22.29 7.44
C ASN A 175 -1.51 -21.82 6.40
N LEU A 176 -1.08 -21.05 5.39
CA LEU A 176 -1.95 -20.47 4.37
C LEU A 176 -1.34 -20.62 2.98
N SER A 177 -1.88 -21.54 2.19
CA SER A 177 -1.65 -21.59 0.75
C SER A 177 -2.64 -20.71 0.02
N TYR A 178 -2.22 -20.07 -1.07
CA TYR A 178 -3.08 -19.23 -1.91
C TYR A 178 -2.90 -19.55 -3.39
N SER A 179 -3.91 -19.19 -4.17
CA SER A 179 -3.87 -19.15 -5.64
C SER A 179 -4.64 -17.92 -6.10
N ILE A 180 -4.16 -17.26 -7.15
CA ILE A 180 -4.83 -16.08 -7.69
C ILE A 180 -5.70 -16.54 -8.85
N GLU A 181 -7.02 -16.50 -8.67
CA GLU A 181 -7.96 -16.87 -9.74
C GLU A 181 -8.07 -15.78 -10.80
N HIS A 182 -8.09 -14.52 -10.37
CA HIS A 182 -8.25 -13.37 -11.25
C HIS A 182 -7.67 -12.10 -10.63
N LEU A 183 -6.96 -11.32 -11.43
CA LEU A 183 -6.53 -9.96 -11.11
C LEU A 183 -6.58 -9.16 -12.42
N SER A 184 -7.29 -8.05 -12.44
CA SER A 184 -7.41 -7.22 -13.64
C SER A 184 -7.39 -5.74 -13.31
N MET A 185 -6.94 -4.94 -14.27
CA MET A 185 -7.10 -3.50 -14.21
C MET A 185 -8.52 -3.14 -14.63
N ILE A 186 -9.17 -2.30 -13.85
CA ILE A 186 -10.49 -1.75 -14.15
C ILE A 186 -10.40 -0.26 -14.47
N GLY A 187 -11.34 0.27 -15.23
CA GLY A 187 -11.37 1.71 -15.56
C GLY A 187 -10.25 2.15 -16.50
N ILE A 188 -9.70 1.23 -17.29
CA ILE A 188 -8.70 1.50 -18.34
C ILE A 188 -9.33 1.97 -19.66
N GLU A 189 -10.65 1.88 -19.78
CA GLU A 189 -11.38 2.36 -20.94
C GLU A 189 -11.24 3.88 -21.03
N THR A 190 -10.79 4.36 -22.19
CA THR A 190 -10.73 5.79 -22.48
C THR A 190 -12.13 6.36 -22.45
N ILE A 191 -12.39 7.27 -21.51
CA ILE A 191 -13.58 8.12 -21.58
C ILE A 191 -13.41 8.95 -22.86
N PRO A 192 -14.26 8.78 -23.89
CA PRO A 192 -14.18 9.61 -25.08
C PRO A 192 -14.36 11.07 -24.68
N ILE A 193 -13.43 11.93 -25.11
CA ILE A 193 -13.51 13.39 -24.95
C ILE A 193 -14.36 13.94 -26.09
#